data_AF-A0A223D2J4-F1
#
_entry.id   AF-A0A223D2J4-F1
#
_cell.length_a   1.000
_cell.length_b   1.000
_cell.length_c   1.000
_cell.angle_alpha   90.00
_cell.angle_beta   90.00
_cell.angle_gamma   90.00
#
_symmetry.space_group_name_H-M   'P 1'
#
loop_
_entity.id
_entity.type
_entity.pdbx_description
1 polymer ?
#
loop_
_entity_poly.entity_id
_entity_poly.type
_entity_poly.pdbx_seq_one_letter_code
_entity_poly.pdbx_strand_id
1 'polypeptide(L)'
;MGDKGDSLAWINKAISDLKDAKQNIKKGEHVDAEDDAKEACKYIMKAFPDLKQKKKCHPTGCCSCYCRCKDLSHRQRITSRKFFAKVSGGTLAGQDLVIPISSFSDQDGGIATLFPFNYEFTTLYVNGMMQQNGIFAVTHSAIIIAGGANLDQDDPVAVEFIMQR
;
A
#
# COMPACT_ATOMS: atom_id res chain seq x y z
N MET A 1 -34.56 -4.04 -30.93
CA MET A 1 -35.04 -2.78 -30.33
C MET A 1 -35.86 -3.17 -29.12
N GLY A 2 -35.30 -3.03 -27.91
CA GLY A 2 -36.07 -3.27 -26.68
C GLY A 2 -37.18 -2.23 -26.56
N ASP A 3 -38.37 -2.68 -26.20
CA ASP A 3 -39.58 -1.86 -26.18
C ASP A 3 -39.45 -0.76 -25.12
N LYS A 4 -39.65 0.50 -25.53
CA LYS A 4 -39.52 1.68 -24.65
C LYS A 4 -40.55 1.65 -23.50
N GLY A 5 -41.63 0.88 -23.65
CA GLY A 5 -42.66 0.70 -22.62
C GLY A 5 -42.11 0.10 -21.32
N ASP A 6 -41.16 -0.82 -21.40
CA ASP A 6 -40.64 -1.52 -20.23
C ASP A 6 -39.71 -0.63 -19.39
N SER A 7 -38.93 0.24 -20.03
CA SER A 7 -38.02 1.16 -19.33
C SER A 7 -38.77 2.15 -18.46
N LEU A 8 -39.91 2.69 -18.92
CA LEU A 8 -40.70 3.63 -18.13
C LEU A 8 -41.34 2.96 -16.91
N ALA A 9 -41.79 1.71 -17.05
CA ALA A 9 -42.32 0.93 -15.93
C ALA A 9 -41.23 0.71 -14.85
N TRP A 10 -40.01 0.38 -15.26
CA TRP A 10 -38.89 0.23 -14.33
C TRP A 10 -38.48 1.53 -13.65
N ILE A 11 -38.49 2.66 -14.37
CA ILE A 11 -38.20 3.98 -13.80
C ILE A 11 -39.25 4.34 -12.73
N ASN A 12 -40.54 4.14 -13.03
CA ASN A 12 -41.61 4.45 -12.08
C ASN A 12 -41.52 3.59 -10.83
N LYS A 13 -41.12 2.32 -10.96
CA LYS A 13 -40.90 1.44 -9.81
C LYS A 13 -39.74 1.91 -8.94
N ALA A 14 -38.60 2.27 -9.56
CA ALA A 14 -37.46 2.84 -8.83
C ALA A 14 -37.82 4.14 -8.07
N ILE A 15 -38.68 4.99 -8.66
CA ILE A 15 -39.15 6.22 -8.00
C ILE A 15 -39.99 5.90 -6.76
N SER A 16 -40.80 4.84 -6.81
CA SER A 16 -41.59 4.40 -5.65
C SER A 16 -40.67 3.96 -4.51
N ASP A 17 -39.75 3.06 -4.79
CA ASP A 17 -38.82 2.52 -3.78
C ASP A 17 -37.95 3.63 -3.16
N LEU A 18 -37.52 4.63 -3.93
CA LEU A 18 -36.81 5.80 -3.38
C LEU A 18 -37.67 6.69 -2.49
N LYS A 19 -38.99 6.76 -2.72
CA LYS A 19 -39.90 7.47 -1.82
C LYS A 19 -40.05 6.71 -0.51
N ASP A 20 -40.12 5.39 -0.55
CA ASP A 20 -40.22 4.53 0.63
C ASP A 20 -38.93 4.58 1.45
N ALA A 21 -37.76 4.49 0.81
CA ALA A 21 -36.46 4.70 1.44
C ALA A 21 -36.40 6.04 2.19
N LYS A 22 -36.89 7.12 1.56
CA LYS A 22 -36.93 8.45 2.18
C LYS A 22 -37.86 8.50 3.39
N GLN A 23 -38.96 7.75 3.40
CA GLN A 23 -39.84 7.67 4.56
C GLN A 23 -39.18 6.88 5.70
N ASN A 24 -38.51 5.77 5.39
CA ASN A 24 -37.81 4.94 6.37
C ASN A 24 -36.64 5.70 7.03
N ILE A 25 -35.91 6.54 6.27
CA ILE A 25 -34.92 7.47 6.85
C ILE A 25 -35.56 8.43 7.86
N LYS A 26 -36.75 8.97 7.58
CA LYS A 26 -37.44 9.89 8.50
C LYS A 26 -37.91 9.20 9.79
N LYS A 27 -38.18 7.89 9.73
CA LYS A 27 -38.56 7.07 10.89
C LYS A 27 -37.36 6.56 11.69
N GLY A 28 -36.14 6.70 11.18
CA GLY A 28 -34.92 6.14 11.78
C GLY A 28 -34.66 4.67 11.41
N GLU A 29 -35.40 4.14 10.44
CA GLU A 29 -35.31 2.76 9.94
C GLU A 29 -34.23 2.66 8.84
N HIS A 30 -32.97 2.81 9.23
CA HIS A 30 -31.86 2.93 8.28
C HIS A 30 -31.58 1.65 7.46
N VAL A 31 -31.86 0.48 8.03
CA VAL A 31 -31.66 -0.81 7.34
C VAL A 31 -32.69 -0.99 6.22
N ASP A 32 -33.97 -0.72 6.52
CA ASP A 32 -35.05 -0.81 5.54
C ASP A 32 -34.88 0.24 4.43
N ALA A 33 -34.43 1.45 4.77
CA ALA A 33 -34.08 2.46 3.79
C ALA A 33 -32.94 2.06 2.85
N GLU A 34 -31.94 1.32 3.34
CA GLU A 34 -30.85 0.81 2.52
C GLU A 34 -31.33 -0.26 1.55
N ASP A 35 -32.21 -1.16 2.00
CA ASP A 35 -32.76 -2.22 1.17
C ASP A 35 -33.71 -1.69 0.08
N ASP A 36 -34.54 -0.71 0.40
CA ASP A 36 -35.38 0.01 -0.58
C ASP A 36 -34.50 0.72 -1.64
N ALA A 37 -33.41 1.37 -1.21
CA ALA A 37 -32.49 2.04 -2.13
C ALA A 37 -31.74 1.05 -3.05
N LYS A 38 -31.37 -0.14 -2.54
CA LYS A 38 -30.79 -1.21 -3.36
C LYS A 38 -31.79 -1.73 -4.38
N GLU A 39 -33.05 -1.89 -4.00
CA GLU A 39 -34.10 -2.38 -4.89
C GLU A 39 -34.41 -1.38 -6.02
N ALA A 40 -34.48 -0.08 -5.69
CA ALA A 40 -34.58 1.00 -6.67
C ALA A 40 -33.45 0.95 -7.71
N CYS A 41 -32.21 0.73 -7.25
CA CYS A 41 -31.03 0.62 -8.11
C CYS A 41 -31.15 -0.55 -9.10
N LYS A 42 -31.71 -1.69 -8.69
CA LYS A 42 -31.94 -2.82 -9.60
C LYS A 42 -32.89 -2.46 -10.73
N TYR A 43 -33.95 -1.69 -10.47
CA TYR A 43 -34.89 -1.26 -11.52
C TYR A 43 -34.27 -0.24 -12.46
N ILE A 44 -33.46 0.70 -11.97
CA ILE A 44 -32.69 1.63 -12.82
C ILE A 44 -31.76 0.86 -13.77
N MET A 45 -31.07 -0.16 -13.28
CA MET A 45 -30.18 -1.00 -14.08
C MET A 45 -30.90 -1.90 -15.11
N LYS A 46 -32.21 -2.13 -14.94
CA LYS A 46 -33.08 -2.80 -15.92
C LYS A 46 -33.62 -1.81 -16.95
N ALA A 47 -33.97 -0.60 -16.53
CA ALA A 47 -34.47 0.47 -17.40
C ALA A 47 -33.42 0.93 -18.43
N PHE A 48 -32.14 0.90 -18.03
CA PHE A 48 -31.02 1.35 -18.84
C PHE A 48 -29.95 0.25 -18.97
N PRO A 49 -30.19 -0.78 -19.80
CA PRO A 49 -29.23 -1.87 -19.98
C PRO A 49 -27.89 -1.38 -20.54
N ASP A 50 -27.87 -0.27 -21.28
CA ASP A 50 -26.65 0.33 -21.83
C ASP A 50 -25.76 1.00 -20.76
N LEU A 51 -26.28 1.29 -19.56
CA LEU A 51 -25.43 1.67 -18.42
C LEU A 51 -24.53 0.50 -17.95
N LYS A 52 -24.81 -0.75 -18.36
CA LYS A 52 -23.97 -1.91 -18.01
C LYS A 52 -22.67 -2.00 -18.84
N GLN A 53 -22.49 -1.25 -19.92
CA GLN A 53 -21.25 -1.33 -20.71
C GLN A 53 -20.75 0.01 -21.24
N LYS A 54 -19.76 0.55 -20.54
CA LYS A 54 -18.42 0.79 -21.10
C LYS A 54 -17.41 0.92 -19.95
N LYS A 55 -16.94 -0.24 -19.44
CA LYS A 55 -15.56 -0.33 -18.93
C LYS A 55 -14.60 -0.21 -20.12
N LYS A 56 -14.54 0.96 -20.75
CA LYS A 56 -13.36 1.35 -21.51
C LYS A 56 -12.52 2.14 -20.54
N CYS A 57 -11.54 1.49 -19.91
CA CYS A 57 -10.45 2.23 -19.29
C CYS A 57 -9.87 3.14 -20.36
N HIS A 58 -9.84 4.44 -20.10
CA HIS A 58 -9.15 5.38 -20.96
C HIS A 58 -7.66 4.98 -21.00
N PRO A 59 -7.00 4.92 -22.17
CA PRO A 59 -5.58 4.57 -22.25
C PRO A 59 -4.66 5.56 -21.52
N THR A 60 -5.19 6.70 -21.08
CA THR A 60 -4.47 7.77 -20.37
C THR A 60 -4.85 7.89 -18.89
N GLY A 61 -5.47 6.86 -18.29
CA GLY A 61 -5.34 6.63 -16.85
C GLY A 61 -5.95 7.67 -15.90
N CYS A 62 -7.09 8.29 -16.22
CA CYS A 62 -7.87 8.96 -15.17
C CYS A 62 -9.36 9.08 -15.53
N CYS A 63 -10.26 8.61 -14.67
CA CYS A 63 -11.66 9.00 -14.69
C CYS A 63 -12.12 9.36 -13.28
N SER A 64 -12.56 10.61 -13.16
CA SER A 64 -13.23 11.25 -12.02
C SER A 64 -14.63 10.65 -11.74
N CYS A 65 -14.73 9.33 -11.69
CA CYS A 65 -15.92 8.65 -11.18
C CYS A 65 -15.51 7.87 -9.93
N TYR A 66 -16.29 8.05 -8.86
CA TYR A 66 -16.21 7.41 -7.54
C TYR A 66 -16.30 5.86 -7.54
N CYS A 67 -15.89 5.21 -8.63
CA CYS A 67 -15.61 3.79 -8.63
C CYS A 67 -14.27 3.58 -7.93
N ARG A 68 -14.26 2.73 -6.89
CA ARG A 68 -13.07 2.04 -6.39
C ARG A 68 -12.46 1.19 -7.53
N CYS A 69 -11.86 1.83 -8.51
CA CYS A 69 -10.92 1.19 -9.40
C CYS A 69 -9.75 0.77 -8.51
N LYS A 70 -9.47 -0.52 -8.46
CA LYS A 70 -8.29 -1.12 -7.82
C LYS A 70 -7.02 -0.71 -8.58
N ASP A 71 -6.86 0.57 -8.89
CA ASP A 71 -5.62 1.09 -9.41
C ASP A 71 -4.77 1.53 -8.21
N LEU A 72 -4.07 0.54 -7.67
CA LEU A 72 -3.05 0.75 -6.64
C LEU A 72 -1.75 1.32 -7.23
N SER A 73 -1.75 1.81 -8.49
CA SER A 73 -0.57 2.47 -9.08
C SER A 73 -0.39 3.93 -8.62
N HIS A 74 -1.43 4.55 -8.03
CA HIS A 74 -1.33 5.93 -7.52
C HIS A 74 -1.38 6.03 -5.98
N ARG A 75 -1.50 4.91 -5.28
CA ARG A 75 -1.11 4.85 -3.86
C ARG A 75 0.37 4.55 -3.83
N GLN A 76 1.19 5.51 -3.41
CA GLN A 76 2.60 5.26 -3.06
C GLN A 76 2.66 3.93 -2.30
N ARG A 77 3.26 2.92 -2.94
CA ARG A 77 3.43 1.63 -2.28
C ARG A 77 4.68 1.75 -1.44
N ILE A 78 4.46 1.97 -0.15
CA ILE A 78 5.54 1.88 0.82
C ILE A 78 5.90 0.39 0.93
N THR A 79 7.13 0.05 0.54
CA THR A 79 7.70 -1.29 0.68
C THR A 79 8.91 -1.21 1.58
N SER A 80 9.18 -2.27 2.33
CA SER A 80 10.39 -2.37 3.14
C SER A 80 11.24 -3.56 2.77
N ARG A 81 12.55 -3.43 2.96
CA ARG A 81 13.53 -4.52 2.86
C ARG A 81 14.45 -4.48 4.06
N LYS A 82 14.66 -5.66 4.65
CA LYS A 82 15.51 -5.84 5.83
C LYS A 82 16.72 -6.68 5.48
N PHE A 83 17.85 -6.31 6.09
CA PHE A 83 19.10 -7.02 5.98
C PHE A 83 19.68 -7.22 7.38
N PHE A 84 20.30 -8.38 7.60
CA PHE A 84 20.81 -8.79 8.90
C PHE A 84 22.28 -9.20 8.78
N ALA A 85 23.11 -8.78 9.71
CA ALA A 85 24.52 -9.18 9.81
C ALA A 85 24.91 -9.29 11.29
N LYS A 86 26.16 -9.67 11.53
CA LYS A 86 26.83 -9.52 12.83
C LYS A 86 27.97 -8.51 12.71
N VAL A 87 28.35 -7.91 13.83
CA VAL A 87 29.53 -7.03 13.92
C VAL A 87 30.81 -7.74 13.45
N SER A 88 30.97 -9.03 13.77
CA SER A 88 32.07 -9.88 13.29
C SER A 88 32.20 -9.98 11.76
N GLY A 89 31.14 -9.65 11.01
CA GLY A 89 31.18 -9.60 9.55
C GLY A 89 31.81 -8.34 8.98
N GLY A 90 32.12 -7.34 9.82
CA GLY A 90 32.75 -6.08 9.42
C GLY A 90 34.24 -5.99 9.75
N THR A 91 34.86 -4.90 9.31
CA THR A 91 36.25 -4.54 9.60
C THR A 91 36.31 -3.17 10.24
N LEU A 92 37.30 -2.96 11.10
CA LEU A 92 37.53 -1.65 11.71
C LEU A 92 38.38 -0.78 10.79
N ALA A 93 37.92 0.46 10.57
CA ALA A 93 38.64 1.52 9.89
C ALA A 93 38.85 2.67 10.89
N GLY A 94 39.93 2.62 11.66
CA GLY A 94 40.10 3.51 12.81
C GLY A 94 39.12 3.15 13.92
N GLN A 95 38.25 4.09 14.30
CA GLN A 95 37.20 3.87 15.31
C GLN A 95 35.87 3.39 14.73
N ASP A 96 35.76 3.39 13.40
CA ASP A 96 34.51 3.10 12.72
C ASP A 96 34.46 1.63 12.28
N LEU A 97 33.28 1.03 12.35
CA LEU A 97 33.03 -0.33 11.88
C LEU A 97 32.43 -0.27 10.47
N VAL A 98 33.06 -0.95 9.53
CA VAL A 98 32.60 -1.06 8.14
C VAL A 98 32.12 -2.49 7.90
N ILE A 99 30.82 -2.69 7.72
CA ILE A 99 30.23 -4.00 7.43
C ILE A 99 29.90 -4.06 5.93
N PRO A 100 30.59 -4.90 5.14
CA PRO A 100 30.31 -5.06 3.72
C PRO A 100 28.99 -5.80 3.49
N ILE A 101 28.33 -5.52 2.37
CA ILE A 101 27.04 -6.11 1.96
C ILE A 101 27.08 -7.65 1.90
N SER A 102 28.23 -8.23 1.55
CA SER A 102 28.42 -9.68 1.50
C SER A 102 28.30 -10.37 2.87
N SER A 103 28.40 -9.61 3.96
CA SER A 103 28.20 -10.10 5.32
C SER A 103 26.75 -10.03 5.77
N PHE A 104 25.86 -9.44 4.96
CA PHE A 104 24.44 -9.36 5.24
C PHE A 104 23.68 -10.49 4.56
N SER A 105 22.70 -11.03 5.29
CA SER A 105 21.62 -11.85 4.73
C SER A 105 20.35 -11.02 4.53
N ASP A 106 19.62 -11.26 3.45
CA ASP A 106 18.28 -10.72 3.27
C ASP A 106 17.24 -11.47 4.12
N GLN A 107 16.00 -11.01 4.05
CA GLN A 107 14.86 -11.59 4.76
C GLN A 107 14.50 -13.03 4.34
N ASP A 108 15.01 -13.49 3.19
CA ASP A 108 14.83 -14.84 2.68
C ASP A 108 16.04 -15.74 3.06
N GLY A 109 17.02 -15.18 3.79
CA GLY A 109 18.22 -15.88 4.27
C GLY A 109 19.35 -15.96 3.22
N GLY A 110 19.20 -15.31 2.07
CA GLY A 110 20.23 -15.26 1.02
C GLY A 110 21.29 -14.22 1.32
N ILE A 111 22.53 -14.43 0.84
CA ILE A 111 23.58 -13.41 0.93
C ILE A 111 23.20 -12.22 0.05
N ALA A 112 23.19 -11.03 0.64
CA ALA A 112 22.89 -9.81 -0.07
C ALA A 112 24.05 -9.40 -0.99
N THR A 113 23.72 -8.92 -2.18
CA THR A 113 24.71 -8.45 -3.15
C THR A 113 24.80 -6.94 -3.23
N LEU A 114 23.67 -6.24 -3.00
CA LEU A 114 23.53 -4.79 -3.11
C LEU A 114 22.44 -4.26 -2.18
N PHE A 115 22.66 -3.09 -1.56
CA PHE A 115 21.61 -2.34 -0.89
C PHE A 115 20.70 -1.59 -1.90
N PRO A 116 19.45 -1.24 -1.57
CA PRO A 116 18.62 -0.42 -2.44
C PRO A 116 19.22 0.97 -2.70
N PHE A 117 19.20 1.43 -3.96
CA PHE A 117 19.61 2.79 -4.32
C PHE A 117 18.55 3.86 -4.02
N ASN A 118 17.28 3.50 -4.22
CA ASN A 118 16.15 4.40 -4.06
C ASN A 118 15.38 4.02 -2.80
N TYR A 119 15.67 4.71 -1.71
CA TYR A 119 14.97 4.58 -0.44
C TYR A 119 14.67 5.97 0.11
N GLU A 120 13.57 6.05 0.86
CA GLU A 120 13.11 7.30 1.48
C GLU A 120 13.83 7.54 2.81
N PHE A 121 13.95 6.47 3.61
CA PHE A 121 14.64 6.47 4.87
C PHE A 121 15.16 5.08 5.22
N THR A 122 16.22 5.08 6.02
CA THR A 122 16.83 3.87 6.57
C THR A 122 16.85 3.94 8.08
N THR A 123 16.62 2.80 8.72
CA THR A 123 16.80 2.63 10.16
C THR A 123 17.81 1.52 10.43
N LEU A 124 18.80 1.82 11.27
CA LEU A 124 19.78 0.84 11.74
C LEU A 124 19.44 0.42 13.18
N TYR A 125 19.56 -0.87 13.44
CA TYR A 125 19.47 -1.46 14.76
C TYR A 125 20.77 -2.19 15.07
N VAL A 126 21.36 -1.93 16.23
CA VAL A 126 22.53 -2.62 16.76
C VAL A 126 22.15 -3.21 18.09
N ASN A 127 22.30 -4.53 18.24
CA ASN A 127 21.86 -5.28 19.42
C ASN A 127 20.40 -4.97 19.81
N GLY A 128 19.52 -4.88 18.80
CA GLY A 128 18.09 -4.56 18.97
C GLY A 128 17.78 -3.08 19.26
N MET A 129 18.79 -2.22 19.47
CA MET A 129 18.60 -0.81 19.75
C MET A 129 18.68 0.04 18.47
N MET A 130 17.64 0.85 18.25
CA MET A 130 17.59 1.80 17.14
C MET A 130 18.70 2.85 17.29
N GLN A 131 19.50 3.02 16.23
CA GLN A 131 20.57 4.01 16.19
C GLN A 131 20.04 5.35 15.68
N GLN A 132 20.54 6.44 16.25
CA GLN A 132 20.17 7.79 15.83
C GLN A 132 20.82 8.15 14.49
N ASN A 133 20.19 9.08 13.78
CA ASN A 133 20.69 9.56 12.52
C ASN A 133 22.08 10.22 12.70
N GLY A 134 23.01 9.95 11.77
CA GLY A 134 24.39 10.47 11.83
C GLY A 134 25.41 9.58 12.56
N ILE A 135 24.96 8.53 13.28
CA ILE A 135 25.87 7.51 13.85
C ILE A 135 26.28 6.48 12.79
N PHE A 136 25.55 6.39 11.69
CA PHE A 136 25.88 5.46 10.61
C PHE A 136 25.69 6.10 9.24
N ALA A 137 26.43 5.58 8.26
CA ALA A 137 26.30 5.91 6.86
C ALA A 137 26.03 4.63 6.06
N VAL A 138 25.17 4.76 5.05
CA VAL A 138 24.87 3.67 4.13
C VAL A 138 25.49 3.98 2.77
N THR A 139 26.27 3.03 2.28
CA THR A 139 26.70 3.01 0.88
C THR A 139 26.00 1.85 0.18
N HIS A 140 26.17 1.76 -1.14
CA HIS A 140 25.56 0.68 -1.90
C HIS A 140 26.12 -0.72 -1.55
N SER A 141 27.34 -0.77 -1.01
CA SER A 141 28.08 -2.01 -0.73
C SER A 141 28.48 -2.20 0.73
N ALA A 142 28.15 -1.27 1.63
CA ALA A 142 28.51 -1.36 3.05
C ALA A 142 27.68 -0.43 3.94
N ILE A 143 27.56 -0.80 5.21
CA ILE A 143 27.13 0.06 6.31
C ILE A 143 28.37 0.46 7.10
N ILE A 144 28.51 1.75 7.39
CA ILE A 144 29.59 2.32 8.21
C ILE A 144 28.96 2.79 9.50
N ILE A 145 29.46 2.35 10.66
CA ILE A 145 29.00 2.72 11.99
C ILE A 145 30.11 3.50 12.67
N ALA A 146 29.89 4.79 12.89
CA ALA A 146 30.83 5.68 13.54
C ALA A 146 31.01 5.28 15.02
N GLY A 147 32.27 5.14 15.46
CA GLY A 147 32.57 4.69 16.82
C GLY A 147 32.20 3.23 17.12
N GLY A 148 31.95 2.41 16.08
CA GLY A 148 31.58 1.00 16.20
C GLY A 148 32.68 0.08 16.75
N ALA A 149 33.90 0.57 17.00
CA ALA A 149 35.02 -0.23 17.50
C ALA A 149 34.80 -0.87 18.89
N ASN A 150 33.85 -0.35 19.68
CA ASN A 150 33.53 -0.86 21.01
C ASN A 150 32.36 -1.85 21.04
N LEU A 151 31.78 -2.18 19.88
CA LEU A 151 30.69 -3.15 19.79
C LEU A 151 31.22 -4.57 19.98
N ASP A 152 30.42 -5.45 20.58
CA ASP A 152 30.78 -6.86 20.70
C ASP A 152 30.69 -7.54 19.34
N GLN A 153 31.59 -8.47 19.04
CA GLN A 153 31.63 -9.16 17.75
C GLN A 153 30.39 -10.01 17.47
N ASP A 154 29.69 -10.44 18.52
CA ASP A 154 28.44 -11.18 18.43
C ASP A 154 27.19 -10.30 18.39
N ASP A 155 27.34 -8.97 18.53
CA ASP A 155 26.20 -8.06 18.45
C ASP A 155 25.53 -8.17 17.07
N PRO A 156 24.20 -8.42 17.03
CA PRO A 156 23.47 -8.46 15.77
C PRO A 156 23.24 -7.06 15.24
N VAL A 157 23.34 -6.92 13.92
CA VAL A 157 23.08 -5.67 13.19
C VAL A 157 21.94 -5.91 12.22
N ALA A 158 20.90 -5.08 12.28
CA ALA A 158 19.79 -5.12 11.33
C ALA A 158 19.60 -3.74 10.71
N VAL A 159 19.42 -3.69 9.39
CA VAL A 159 19.12 -2.46 8.67
C VAL A 159 17.83 -2.62 7.88
N GLU A 160 16.94 -1.65 8.01
CA GLU A 160 15.67 -1.60 7.29
C GLU A 160 15.64 -0.39 6.36
N PHE A 161 15.34 -0.65 5.09
CA PHE A 161 15.14 0.36 4.06
C PHE A 161 13.66 0.48 3.77
N ILE A 162 13.12 1.69 3.88
CA ILE A 162 11.76 2.00 3.44
C ILE A 162 11.84 2.68 2.08
N MET A 163 11.12 2.14 1.10
CA MET A 163 11.16 2.58 -0.29
C MET A 163 9.74 2.90 -0.76
N GLN A 164 9.59 4.02 -1.45
CA GLN A 164 8.37 4.34 -2.19
C GLN A 164 8.53 3.89 -3.64
N ARG A 165 7.43 3.36 -4.20
CA ARG A 165 7.37 2.86 -5.57
C ARG A 165 6.26 3.54 -6.34
#